data_AF-A0A847HLB1-F1
#
_entry.id   AF-A0A847HLB1-F1
#
_cell.length_a   1.000
_cell.length_b   1.000
_cell.length_c   1.000
_cell.angle_alpha   90.00
_cell.angle_beta   90.00
_cell.angle_gamma   90.00
#
_symmetry.space_group_name_H-M   'P 1'
#
loop_
_entity.id
_entity.type
_entity.pdbx_description
1 polymer ?
#
loop_
_entity_poly.entity_id
_entity_poly.type
_entity_poly.pdbx_seq_one_letter_code
_entity_poly.pdbx_strand_id
1 'polypeptide(L)'
;MWFTERLQSYVNKILRGLGISGDQIYATNLFKYFYTTPPAETSEVLEQHLLPNMELLKKELQLFPEAVVIILGQPILSLIAHVNLRDSCKMTKFWDYDWLEKVSKGDFSFLSANDNYLGRDVFPLPHQPSMSKTFYNNTLNAYLACIKQKMKNTMAE
;
A
#
# COMPACT_ATOMS: atom_id res chain seq x y z
N MET A 1 4.01 18.08 1.58
CA MET A 1 4.90 16.97 1.21
C MET A 1 5.14 17.06 -0.29
N TRP A 2 6.37 17.33 -0.75
CA TRP A 2 6.67 17.43 -2.18
C TRP A 2 7.04 16.05 -2.72
N PHE A 3 6.16 15.45 -3.53
CA PHE A 3 6.49 14.25 -4.28
C PHE A 3 7.48 14.60 -5.40
N THR A 4 8.40 13.70 -5.74
CA THR A 4 9.13 13.82 -7.01
C THR A 4 8.13 13.77 -8.17
N GLU A 5 8.42 14.41 -9.31
CA GLU A 5 7.50 14.45 -10.47
C GLU A 5 7.01 13.04 -10.88
N ARG A 6 7.90 12.04 -10.77
CA ARG A 6 7.58 10.64 -11.07
C ARG A 6 6.59 10.04 -10.08
N LEU A 7 6.77 10.30 -8.78
CA LEU A 7 5.86 9.82 -7.75
C LEU A 7 4.50 10.54 -7.83
N GLN A 8 4.51 11.84 -8.11
CA GLN A 8 3.28 12.60 -8.32
C GLN A 8 2.48 12.06 -9.52
N SER A 9 3.15 11.79 -10.65
CA SER A 9 2.52 11.16 -11.82
C SER A 9 1.93 9.79 -11.49
N TYR A 10 2.65 8.97 -10.70
CA TYR A 10 2.17 7.67 -10.27
C TYR A 10 0.94 7.76 -9.37
N VAL A 11 0.96 8.64 -8.35
CA VAL A 11 -0.19 8.90 -7.48
C VAL A 11 -1.38 9.39 -8.32
N ASN A 12 -1.17 10.34 -9.23
CA ASN A 12 -2.24 10.84 -10.11
C ASN A 12 -2.84 9.73 -10.98
N LYS A 13 -2.05 8.75 -11.44
CA LYS A 13 -2.55 7.58 -12.17
C LYS A 13 -3.48 6.73 -11.28
N ILE A 14 -3.09 6.51 -10.03
CA ILE A 14 -3.91 5.80 -9.03
C ILE A 14 -5.22 6.55 -8.79
N LEU A 15 -5.16 7.86 -8.48
CA LEU A 15 -6.33 8.69 -8.20
C LEU A 15 -7.32 8.69 -9.37
N ARG A 16 -6.82 8.84 -10.61
CA ARG A 16 -7.65 8.76 -11.82
C ARG A 16 -8.32 7.39 -11.98
N GLY A 17 -7.61 6.30 -11.73
CA GLY A 17 -8.17 4.95 -11.82
C GLY A 17 -9.24 4.68 -10.76
N LEU A 18 -9.07 5.23 -9.56
CA LEU A 18 -10.09 5.17 -8.50
C LEU A 18 -11.26 6.13 -8.77
N GLY A 19 -11.03 7.20 -9.53
CA GLY A 19 -12.01 8.24 -9.81
C GLY A 19 -12.21 9.20 -8.63
N ILE A 20 -11.12 9.49 -7.91
CA ILE A 20 -11.10 10.42 -6.77
C ILE A 20 -10.20 11.62 -7.08
N SER A 21 -10.47 12.75 -6.45
CA SER A 21 -9.64 13.95 -6.53
C SER A 21 -8.58 14.00 -5.41
N GLY A 22 -7.54 14.81 -5.61
CA GLY A 22 -6.39 14.89 -4.70
C GLY A 22 -6.69 15.50 -3.33
N ASP A 23 -7.83 16.19 -3.17
CA ASP A 23 -8.34 16.71 -1.90
C ASP A 23 -9.10 15.64 -1.09
N GLN A 24 -9.41 14.49 -1.68
CA GLN A 24 -10.06 13.35 -1.02
C GLN A 24 -9.06 12.34 -0.44
N ILE A 25 -7.76 12.67 -0.44
CA ILE A 25 -6.71 11.78 0.05
C ILE A 25 -5.95 12.36 1.23
N TYR A 26 -5.60 11.46 2.15
CA TYR A 26 -4.63 11.72 3.22
C TYR A 26 -3.39 10.86 2.95
N ALA A 27 -2.28 11.52 2.61
CA ALA A 27 -1.00 10.85 2.36
C ALA A 27 -0.08 10.98 3.58
N THR A 28 0.45 9.86 4.04
CA THR A 28 1.29 9.81 5.24
C THR A 28 2.39 8.75 5.08
N ASN A 29 3.43 8.83 5.90
CA ASN A 29 4.51 7.84 5.94
C ASN A 29 4.41 6.97 7.18
N LEU A 30 4.87 5.72 7.10
CA LEU A 30 5.05 4.89 8.28
C LEU A 30 6.06 5.53 9.24
N PHE A 31 7.27 5.83 8.77
CA PHE A 31 8.28 6.54 9.57
C PHE A 31 8.15 8.06 9.40
N LYS A 32 8.04 8.80 10.51
CA LYS A 32 7.90 10.27 10.51
C LYS A 32 9.23 11.04 10.54
N TYR A 33 10.35 10.34 10.65
CA TYR A 33 11.67 10.95 10.78
C TYR A 33 12.37 11.08 9.43
N PHE A 34 13.15 12.14 9.28
CA PHE A 34 14.19 12.22 8.27
C PHE A 34 15.47 11.64 8.85
N TYR A 35 15.98 10.58 8.24
CA TYR A 35 17.23 9.95 8.67
C TYR A 35 18.40 10.57 7.92
N THR A 36 19.46 10.93 8.65
CA THR A 36 20.71 11.46 8.06
C THR A 36 21.47 10.38 7.30
N THR A 37 21.43 9.15 7.80
CA THR A 37 21.96 7.96 7.13
C THR A 37 20.80 7.17 6.55
N PRO A 38 20.89 6.68 5.30
CA PRO A 38 19.83 5.89 4.70
C PRO A 38 19.43 4.71 5.59
N PRO A 39 18.11 4.46 5.76
CA PRO A 39 17.64 3.34 6.57
C PRO A 39 18.07 1.95 6.09
N ALA A 40 18.43 1.83 4.81
CA ALA A 40 18.99 0.60 4.24
C ALA A 40 20.30 0.16 4.91
N GLU A 41 21.03 1.10 5.53
CA GLU A 41 22.29 0.85 6.24
C GLU A 41 22.11 0.81 7.76
N THR A 42 20.87 1.05 8.25
CA THR A 42 20.55 1.21 9.68
C THR A 42 19.24 0.50 10.04
N SER A 43 19.10 -0.76 9.63
CA SER A 43 17.87 -1.55 9.85
C SER A 43 17.45 -1.64 11.32
N GLU A 44 18.41 -1.72 12.24
CA GLU A 44 18.17 -1.75 13.69
C GLU A 44 17.45 -0.49 14.18
N VAL A 45 17.77 0.68 13.61
CA VAL A 45 17.13 1.95 13.96
C VAL A 45 15.68 1.97 13.47
N LEU A 46 15.40 1.40 12.29
CA LEU A 46 14.03 1.24 11.81
C LEU A 46 13.19 0.35 12.72
N GLU A 47 13.76 -0.75 13.20
CA GLU A 47 13.07 -1.68 14.10
C GLU A 47 12.70 -0.99 15.42
N GLN A 48 13.64 -0.26 16.02
CA GLN A 48 13.41 0.51 17.25
C GLN A 48 12.32 1.57 17.07
N HIS A 49 12.27 2.22 15.90
CA HIS A 49 11.28 3.25 15.61
C HIS A 49 9.94 2.70 15.10
N LEU A 50 9.86 1.42 14.74
CA LEU A 50 8.68 0.85 14.09
C LEU A 50 7.43 0.94 14.97
N LEU A 51 7.51 0.46 16.21
CA LEU A 51 6.35 0.40 17.12
C LEU A 51 5.77 1.79 17.43
N PRO A 52 6.56 2.79 17.87
CA PRO A 52 6.02 4.14 18.11
C PRO A 52 5.38 4.77 16.86
N ASN A 53 5.98 4.56 15.69
CA ASN A 53 5.46 5.06 14.43
C ASN A 53 4.17 4.33 14.00
N MET A 54 4.07 3.02 14.25
CA MET A 54 2.86 2.24 14.00
C MET A 54 1.69 2.74 14.87
N GLU A 55 1.94 3.01 16.15
CA GLU A 55 0.91 3.54 17.06
C GLU A 55 0.46 4.94 16.65
N LEU A 56 1.37 5.79 16.17
CA LEU A 56 1.00 7.08 15.60
C LEU A 56 0.13 6.91 14.34
N LEU A 57 0.51 6.00 13.43
CA LEU A 57 -0.25 5.73 12.22
C LEU A 57 -1.65 5.18 12.53
N LYS A 58 -1.81 4.32 13.54
CA LYS A 58 -3.13 3.89 14.03
C LYS A 58 -3.99 5.07 14.47
N LYS A 59 -3.42 6.02 15.22
CA LYS A 59 -4.13 7.24 15.64
C LYS A 59 -4.53 8.11 14.45
N GLU A 60 -3.67 8.23 13.44
CA GLU A 60 -4.01 8.92 12.18
C GLU A 60 -5.18 8.21 11.48
N LEU A 61 -5.17 6.89 11.37
CA LEU A 61 -6.24 6.09 10.74
C LEU A 61 -7.57 6.17 11.49
N GLN A 62 -7.57 6.38 12.81
CA GLN A 62 -8.78 6.58 13.61
C GLN A 62 -9.53 7.87 13.23
N LEU A 63 -8.85 8.88 12.67
CA LEU A 63 -9.50 10.09 12.16
C LEU A 63 -10.29 9.83 10.87
N PHE A 64 -10.06 8.68 10.23
CA PHE A 64 -10.65 8.30 8.95
C PHE A 64 -11.17 6.85 9.00
N PRO A 65 -12.22 6.58 9.79
CA PRO A 65 -12.72 5.21 10.00
C PRO A 65 -13.16 4.51 8.71
N GLU A 66 -13.72 5.26 7.76
CA GLU A 66 -14.23 4.72 6.47
C GLU A 66 -13.20 4.79 5.34
N ALA A 67 -11.99 5.29 5.60
CA ALA A 67 -10.99 5.40 4.54
C ALA A 67 -10.50 4.03 4.07
N VAL A 68 -10.38 3.87 2.76
CA VAL A 68 -9.64 2.76 2.17
C VAL A 68 -8.15 3.00 2.34
N VAL A 69 -7.45 2.02 2.93
CA VAL A 69 -6.01 2.11 3.19
C VAL A 69 -5.23 1.49 2.03
N ILE A 70 -4.41 2.31 1.39
CA ILE A 70 -3.49 1.89 0.33
C ILE A 70 -2.06 2.05 0.84
N ILE A 71 -1.23 1.04 0.64
CA ILE A 71 0.21 1.14 0.89
C ILE A 71 1.01 1.08 -0.40
N LEU A 72 2.14 1.77 -0.43
CA LEU A 72 3.01 1.84 -1.60
C LEU A 72 4.33 1.09 -1.32
N GLY A 73 4.43 -0.11 -1.86
CA GLY A 73 5.67 -0.89 -1.89
C GLY A 73 5.74 -2.06 -0.90
N GLN A 74 6.53 -3.06 -1.30
CA GLN A 74 6.79 -4.28 -0.52
C GLN A 74 7.38 -4.03 0.88
N PRO A 75 8.31 -3.08 1.09
CA PRO A 75 8.90 -2.90 2.42
C PRO A 75 7.86 -2.53 3.48
N ILE A 76 6.93 -1.61 3.16
CA ILE A 76 5.86 -1.22 4.09
C ILE A 76 4.92 -2.40 4.35
N LEU A 77 4.54 -3.13 3.29
CA LEU A 77 3.69 -4.32 3.38
C LEU A 77 4.25 -5.35 4.38
N SER A 78 5.54 -5.65 4.28
CA SER A 78 6.21 -6.59 5.18
C SER A 78 6.32 -6.07 6.62
N LEU A 79 6.44 -4.77 6.83
CA LEU A 79 6.54 -4.18 8.17
C LEU A 79 5.20 -4.21 8.93
N ILE A 80 4.09 -3.95 8.23
CA ILE A 80 2.75 -3.90 8.84
C ILE A 80 2.12 -5.28 9.01
N ALA A 81 2.52 -6.27 8.21
CA ALA A 81 2.01 -7.63 8.34
C ALA A 81 2.44 -8.28 9.67
N HIS A 82 1.58 -9.13 10.23
CA HIS A 82 1.92 -9.94 11.40
C HIS A 82 3.18 -10.77 11.14
N VAL A 83 3.98 -11.01 12.20
CA VAL A 83 5.32 -11.62 12.08
C VAL A 83 5.30 -12.94 11.30
N ASN A 84 4.32 -13.80 11.58
CA ASN A 84 4.15 -15.09 10.93
C ASN A 84 3.78 -15.01 9.43
N LEU A 85 3.39 -13.84 8.93
CA LEU A 85 2.98 -13.63 7.53
C LEU A 85 4.02 -12.86 6.70
N ARG A 86 5.02 -12.24 7.32
CA ARG A 86 5.93 -11.28 6.65
C ARG A 86 6.58 -11.82 5.38
N ASP A 87 7.04 -13.07 5.41
CA ASP A 87 7.76 -13.68 4.28
C ASP A 87 6.83 -14.09 3.14
N SER A 88 5.60 -14.50 3.47
CA SER A 88 4.57 -14.91 2.50
C SER A 88 3.76 -13.71 1.95
N CYS A 89 3.84 -12.56 2.61
CA CYS A 89 3.12 -11.34 2.27
C CYS A 89 3.81 -10.60 1.11
N LYS A 90 3.75 -11.18 -0.11
CA LYS A 90 4.34 -10.61 -1.32
C LYS A 90 3.31 -9.84 -2.15
N MET A 91 3.71 -8.71 -2.74
CA MET A 91 2.89 -7.91 -3.66
C MET A 91 2.23 -8.75 -4.76
N THR A 92 2.98 -9.69 -5.34
CA THR A 92 2.52 -10.60 -6.39
C THR A 92 1.36 -11.49 -5.96
N LYS A 93 1.26 -11.84 -4.67
CA LYS A 93 0.14 -12.62 -4.12
C LYS A 93 -1.17 -11.83 -4.23
N PHE A 94 -1.15 -10.56 -3.83
CA PHE A 94 -2.35 -9.71 -3.83
C PHE A 94 -2.80 -9.31 -5.24
N TRP A 95 -1.85 -9.29 -6.16
CA TRP A 95 -2.07 -8.99 -7.57
C TRP A 95 -2.34 -10.24 -8.42
N ASP A 96 -2.51 -11.40 -7.79
CA ASP A 96 -2.81 -12.67 -8.46
C ASP A 96 -1.81 -12.97 -9.60
N TYR A 97 -0.52 -12.83 -9.34
CA TYR A 97 0.51 -13.11 -10.33
C TYR A 97 0.65 -14.63 -10.56
N ASP A 98 0.35 -15.07 -11.78
CA ASP A 98 0.63 -16.42 -12.24
C ASP A 98 2.11 -16.54 -12.65
N TRP A 99 2.88 -17.43 -12.01
CA TRP A 99 4.31 -17.59 -12.29
C TRP A 99 4.61 -18.27 -13.62
N LEU A 100 3.67 -19.06 -14.15
CA LEU A 100 3.81 -19.75 -15.43
C LEU A 100 3.50 -18.77 -16.58
N GLU A 101 2.34 -18.11 -16.50
CA GLU A 101 1.83 -17.25 -17.57
C GLU A 101 2.33 -15.79 -17.45
N LYS A 102 2.87 -15.40 -16.30
CA LYS A 102 3.37 -14.04 -15.98
C LYS A 102 2.31 -12.95 -16.13
N VAL A 103 1.05 -13.32 -15.98
CA VAL A 103 -0.14 -12.44 -16.04
C VAL A 103 -0.98 -12.62 -14.79
N SER A 104 -2.02 -11.80 -14.64
CA SER A 104 -3.04 -11.97 -13.59
C SER A 104 -4.29 -12.60 -14.16
N LYS A 105 -4.97 -13.43 -13.38
CA LYS A 105 -6.32 -13.95 -13.70
C LYS A 105 -7.42 -13.07 -13.12
N GLY A 106 -7.05 -12.03 -12.37
CA GLY A 106 -7.96 -11.04 -11.81
C GLY A 106 -8.50 -11.39 -10.42
N ASP A 107 -7.99 -12.43 -9.76
CA ASP A 107 -8.40 -12.81 -8.39
C ASP A 107 -7.68 -11.96 -7.33
N PHE A 108 -7.90 -10.65 -7.44
CA PHE A 108 -7.22 -9.67 -6.61
C PHE A 108 -7.64 -9.74 -5.16
N SER A 109 -6.68 -9.56 -4.26
CA SER A 109 -6.91 -9.57 -2.83
C SER A 109 -6.23 -8.39 -2.12
N PHE A 110 -6.48 -8.29 -0.82
CA PHE A 110 -5.93 -7.30 0.09
C PHE A 110 -5.44 -7.99 1.36
N LEU A 111 -4.62 -7.30 2.14
CA LEU A 111 -4.19 -7.78 3.45
C LEU A 111 -5.30 -7.47 4.45
N SER A 112 -5.95 -8.51 4.99
CA SER A 112 -7.06 -8.35 5.93
C SER A 112 -6.63 -7.63 7.21
N ALA A 113 -7.55 -6.88 7.81
CA ALA A 113 -7.40 -6.27 9.13
C ALA A 113 -6.87 -7.23 10.20
N ASN A 114 -7.23 -8.53 10.14
CA ASN A 114 -6.80 -9.54 11.09
C ASN A 114 -5.36 -10.03 10.87
N ASP A 115 -4.77 -9.72 9.71
CA ASP A 115 -3.44 -10.18 9.29
C ASP A 115 -2.36 -9.09 9.40
N ASN A 116 -2.72 -7.91 9.94
CA ASN A 116 -1.81 -6.79 10.03
C ASN A 116 -2.00 -5.94 11.28
N TYR A 117 -0.92 -5.29 11.69
CA TYR A 117 -0.90 -4.49 12.91
C TYR A 117 -1.74 -3.22 12.85
N LEU A 118 -2.19 -2.75 11.67
CA LEU A 118 -3.02 -1.55 11.57
C LEU A 118 -4.50 -1.81 11.92
N GLY A 119 -4.94 -3.09 11.93
CA GLY A 119 -6.33 -3.44 12.18
C GLY A 119 -7.29 -2.89 11.11
N ARG A 120 -6.80 -2.75 9.87
CA ARG A 120 -7.57 -2.25 8.71
C ARG A 120 -7.28 -3.11 7.50
N ASP A 121 -8.25 -3.23 6.60
CA ASP A 121 -8.01 -3.84 5.30
C ASP A 121 -7.07 -2.95 4.48
N VAL A 122 -5.98 -3.53 3.97
CA VAL A 122 -4.92 -2.80 3.29
C VAL A 122 -4.74 -3.30 1.86
N PHE A 123 -4.83 -2.38 0.89
CA PHE A 123 -4.61 -2.65 -0.52
C PHE A 123 -3.17 -2.30 -0.92
N PRO A 124 -2.30 -3.30 -1.15
CA PRO A 124 -0.93 -3.05 -1.53
C PRO A 124 -0.79 -2.69 -3.01
N LEU A 125 -0.12 -1.58 -3.28
CA LEU A 125 0.33 -1.17 -4.61
C LEU A 125 1.86 -1.25 -4.69
N PRO A 126 2.43 -1.61 -5.86
CA PRO A 126 3.87 -1.58 -6.06
C PRO A 126 4.43 -0.16 -5.89
N HIS A 127 5.72 -0.04 -5.56
CA HIS A 127 6.38 1.26 -5.57
C HIS A 127 6.52 1.77 -7.01
N GLN A 128 6.60 3.09 -7.20
CA GLN A 128 6.63 3.72 -8.53
C GLN A 128 7.65 3.09 -9.51
N PRO A 129 8.92 2.83 -9.13
CA PRO A 129 9.87 2.15 -10.00
C PRO A 129 9.40 0.78 -10.54
N SER A 130 8.64 0.00 -9.76
CA SER A 130 8.12 -1.30 -10.21
C SER A 130 7.06 -1.20 -11.31
N MET A 131 6.50 -0.01 -11.56
CA MET A 131 5.57 0.22 -12.67
C MET A 131 6.24 0.11 -14.05
N SER A 132 7.57 0.11 -14.12
CA SER A 132 8.31 -0.23 -15.33
C SER A 132 8.16 -1.70 -15.75
N LYS A 133 7.75 -2.59 -14.82
CA LYS A 133 7.53 -4.01 -15.12
C LYS A 133 6.20 -4.17 -15.85
N THR A 134 6.23 -4.89 -16.97
CA THR A 134 5.07 -5.13 -17.83
C THR A 134 3.85 -5.65 -17.07
N PHE A 135 4.06 -6.61 -16.15
CA PHE A 135 2.98 -7.15 -15.33
C PHE A 135 2.23 -6.06 -14.56
N TYR A 136 2.92 -5.29 -13.71
CA TYR A 136 2.25 -4.26 -12.91
C TYR A 136 1.62 -3.16 -13.75
N ASN A 137 2.27 -2.77 -14.85
CA ASN A 137 1.73 -1.74 -15.73
C ASN A 137 0.41 -2.17 -16.39
N ASN A 138 0.36 -3.39 -16.89
CA ASN A 138 -0.81 -3.93 -17.59
C ASN A 138 -1.95 -4.27 -16.62
N THR A 139 -1.63 -4.70 -15.40
CA THR A 139 -2.60 -5.16 -14.40
C THR A 139 -3.17 -4.01 -13.54
N LEU A 140 -2.52 -2.85 -13.48
CA LEU A 140 -2.88 -1.77 -12.54
C LEU A 140 -4.36 -1.36 -12.64
N ASN A 141 -4.89 -1.13 -13.84
CA ASN A 141 -6.27 -0.66 -13.98
C ASN A 141 -7.28 -1.69 -13.46
N ALA A 142 -7.01 -2.99 -13.64
CA ALA A 142 -7.87 -4.04 -13.13
C ALA A 142 -7.81 -4.12 -11.59
N TYR A 143 -6.61 -3.98 -11.01
CA TYR A 143 -6.46 -3.91 -9.54
C TYR A 143 -7.18 -2.68 -8.95
N LEU A 144 -7.04 -1.50 -9.57
CA LEU A 144 -7.75 -0.29 -9.13
C LEU A 144 -9.28 -0.42 -9.24
N ALA A 145 -9.78 -1.14 -10.24
CA ALA A 145 -11.21 -1.43 -10.34
C ALA A 145 -11.72 -2.30 -9.17
N CYS A 146 -10.92 -3.28 -8.73
CA CYS A 146 -11.22 -4.08 -7.53
C CYS A 146 -11.28 -3.20 -6.26
N ILE A 147 -10.29 -2.32 -6.06
CA ILE A 147 -10.29 -1.37 -4.93
C ILE A 147 -11.54 -0.49 -4.97
N LYS A 148 -11.85 0.07 -6.14
CA LYS A 148 -13.00 0.94 -6.35
C LYS A 148 -14.33 0.23 -6.05
N GLN A 149 -14.44 -1.07 -6.37
CA GLN A 149 -15.61 -1.86 -6.00
C GLN A 149 -15.76 -1.97 -4.48
N LYS A 150 -14.66 -2.17 -3.74
CA LYS A 150 -14.71 -2.17 -2.27
C LYS A 150 -15.07 -0.82 -1.69
N MET A 151 -14.53 0.28 -2.22
CA MET A 151 -14.93 1.63 -1.82
C MET A 151 -16.44 1.85 -1.92
N LYS A 152 -17.08 1.34 -2.98
CA LYS A 152 -18.53 1.46 -3.16
C LYS A 152 -19.34 0.65 -2.15
N ASN A 153 -18.87 -0.54 -1.79
CA ASN A 153 -19.56 -1.39 -0.84
C ASN A 153 -19.55 -0.79 0.57
N THR A 154 -18.44 -0.18 0.99
CA THR A 154 -18.33 0.50 2.29
C THR A 154 -19.26 1.71 2.40
N MET A 155 -19.62 2.37 1.29
CA MET A 155 -20.54 3.51 1.30
C MET A 155 -22.03 3.11 1.27
N ALA A 156 -22.35 1.83 1.09
CA ALA A 156 -23.71 1.33 0.98
C ALA A 156 -24.22 0.65 2.26
N GLU A 157 -23.36 0.47 3.26
CA GLU A 157 -23.65 -0.04 4.61
C GLU A 157 -23.80 1.13 5.60
#